data_AF-Q9H7Q0-F1
#
_entry.id   AF-Q9H7Q0-F1
#
_cell.length_a   1.000
_cell.length_b   1.000
_cell.length_c   1.000
_cell.angle_alpha   90.00
_cell.angle_beta   90.00
_cell.angle_gamma   90.00
#
_symmetry.space_group_name_H-M   'P 1'
#
loop_
_entity.id
_entity.type
_entity.pdbx_description
1 polymer ?
#
loop_
_entity_poly.entity_id
_entity_poly.type
_entity_poly.pdbx_seq_one_letter_code
_entity_poly.pdbx_strand_id
1 'polypeptide(L)'
;DRSTGHLFPRGVGMDLCHPEPAELSSGETEELQRIKWHRKQLLEDIQKLKDEIADVFAQIDCFESAEESRMAQKEKELCIGRKKFNMDPAKGIQYFIEHKLLTPDVQDIARFLYKGEGLNKTAIGTYLGERDPINLQVLQAFVDCHEFANLNLVQALRQFLWSFRLPGEAQKIDRMMEAFATRYCLCNPGVFQSTDTCYVLSFSIIMLNTSLHNPNVRDRPPFERFVSMNRGINNGSDLPEDQLRVTWECSQRRSRERTFQKEEVARTEACPDWERRGVQCGREPLRQHQE
;
A
#
# COMPACT_ATOMS: atom_id res chain seq x y z
N ASP A 1 45.27 94.02 -22.37
CA ASP A 1 44.65 94.41 -23.64
C ASP A 1 43.16 94.65 -23.40
N ARG A 2 42.69 95.87 -23.70
CA ARG A 2 41.34 96.50 -23.54
C ARG A 2 40.57 96.28 -22.22
N SER A 3 40.62 97.20 -21.24
CA SER A 3 39.81 98.44 -21.09
C SER A 3 38.29 98.26 -21.19
N THR A 4 37.59 98.34 -20.04
CA THR A 4 36.71 99.48 -19.68
C THR A 4 36.15 99.27 -18.27
N GLY A 5 36.36 100.26 -17.39
CA GLY A 5 35.72 100.32 -16.07
C GLY A 5 34.42 101.11 -16.13
N HIS A 6 33.50 100.83 -15.19
CA HIS A 6 32.46 101.74 -14.72
C HIS A 6 32.18 101.47 -13.23
N LEU A 7 31.96 102.56 -12.50
CA LEU A 7 31.94 102.69 -11.05
C LEU A 7 30.51 103.02 -10.56
N PHE A 8 30.16 102.48 -9.37
CA PHE A 8 29.10 102.86 -8.39
C PHE A 8 27.63 102.48 -8.65
N PRO A 9 26.75 102.42 -7.61
CA PRO A 9 26.96 102.51 -6.15
C PRO A 9 26.35 101.35 -5.31
N ARG A 10 26.67 101.35 -4.01
CA ARG A 10 26.19 100.44 -2.94
C ARG A 10 24.65 100.35 -2.86
N GLY A 11 24.12 99.13 -2.99
CA GLY A 11 22.74 98.79 -2.64
C GLY A 11 22.66 98.33 -1.17
N VAL A 12 21.79 98.99 -0.41
CA VAL A 12 21.41 98.68 0.97
C VAL A 12 20.68 97.34 1.00
N GLY A 13 21.14 96.41 1.83
CA GLY A 13 20.53 95.09 2.00
C GLY A 13 19.13 95.20 2.61
N MET A 14 18.15 94.57 1.95
CA MET A 14 16.86 94.25 2.54
C MET A 14 17.04 93.00 3.40
N ASP A 15 16.94 93.16 4.71
CA ASP A 15 16.86 92.07 5.67
C ASP A 15 15.62 91.21 5.38
N LEU A 16 15.84 89.99 4.91
CA LEU A 16 14.82 88.95 4.86
C LEU A 16 14.59 88.48 6.30
N CYS A 17 13.46 88.88 6.87
CA CYS A 17 12.92 88.33 8.11
C CYS A 17 12.86 86.80 7.99
N HIS A 18 13.75 86.11 8.71
CA HIS A 18 13.54 84.73 9.10
C HIS A 18 12.34 84.67 10.06
N PRO A 19 11.34 83.80 9.85
CA PRO A 19 10.32 83.58 10.86
C PRO A 19 11.01 83.00 12.11
N GLU A 20 10.92 83.71 13.24
CA GLU A 20 11.31 83.17 14.55
C GLU A 20 10.57 81.85 14.79
N PRO A 21 11.25 80.81 15.29
CA PRO A 21 10.58 79.59 15.70
C PRO A 21 9.70 79.94 16.91
N ALA A 22 8.38 79.78 16.79
CA ALA A 22 7.45 79.95 17.90
C ALA A 22 7.94 79.12 19.11
N GLU A 23 8.34 79.81 20.19
CA GLU A 23 8.72 79.14 21.43
C GLU A 23 7.49 78.46 22.04
N LEU A 24 7.51 77.13 22.09
CA LEU A 24 6.44 76.30 22.64
C LEU A 24 6.17 76.69 24.11
N SER A 25 4.90 76.74 24.51
CA SER A 25 4.52 76.91 25.91
C SER A 25 5.11 75.79 26.79
N SER A 26 5.37 76.07 28.07
CA SER A 26 5.86 75.07 29.04
C SER A 26 5.01 73.80 29.03
N GLY A 27 3.67 73.92 28.94
CA GLY A 27 2.76 72.78 28.89
C GLY A 27 2.83 71.98 27.59
N GLU A 28 2.99 72.66 26.44
CA GLU A 28 3.15 72.02 25.13
C GLU A 28 4.49 71.30 25.01
N THR A 29 5.53 71.85 25.65
CA THR A 29 6.87 71.24 25.71
C THR A 29 6.85 69.95 26.51
N GLU A 30 6.15 69.93 27.66
CA GLU A 30 5.95 68.72 28.46
C GLU A 30 5.13 67.64 27.72
N GLU A 31 4.07 68.04 27.00
CA GLU A 31 3.30 67.11 26.16
C GLU A 31 4.14 66.52 25.03
N LEU A 32 4.92 67.34 24.34
CA LEU A 32 5.82 66.88 23.30
C LEU A 32 6.88 65.93 23.85
N GLN A 33 7.38 66.16 25.06
CA GLN A 33 8.28 65.23 25.75
C GLN A 33 7.58 63.90 26.08
N ARG A 34 6.33 63.92 26.55
CA ARG A 34 5.52 62.71 26.78
C ARG A 34 5.31 61.91 25.49
N ILE A 35 4.95 62.58 24.39
CA ILE A 35 4.76 61.95 23.08
C ILE A 35 6.06 61.35 22.57
N LYS A 36 7.19 62.07 22.69
CA LYS A 36 8.52 61.55 22.31
C LYS A 36 8.91 60.34 23.14
N TRP A 37 8.66 60.37 24.44
CA TRP A 37 8.91 59.26 25.34
C TRP A 37 8.05 58.04 24.97
N HIS A 38 6.75 58.23 24.74
CA HIS A 38 5.84 57.15 24.36
C HIS A 38 6.18 56.57 22.99
N ARG A 39 6.53 57.41 22.01
CA ARG A 39 7.05 56.97 20.70
C ARG A 39 8.31 56.13 20.86
N LYS A 40 9.22 56.50 21.77
CA LYS A 40 10.43 55.71 22.04
C LYS A 40 10.07 54.33 22.60
N GLN A 41 9.14 54.26 23.56
CA GLN A 41 8.66 52.99 24.11
C GLN A 41 8.02 52.10 23.03
N LEU A 42 7.12 52.66 22.20
CA LEU A 42 6.50 51.90 21.10
C LEU A 42 7.52 51.36 20.10
N LEU A 43 8.60 52.11 19.82
CA LEU A 43 9.67 51.64 18.95
C LEU A 43 10.49 50.51 19.60
N GLU A 44 10.75 50.59 20.91
CA GLU A 44 11.38 49.52 21.68
C GLU A 44 10.52 48.26 21.70
N ASP A 45 9.21 48.40 21.91
CA ASP A 45 8.25 47.28 21.87
C ASP A 45 8.14 46.65 20.47
N ILE A 46 8.08 47.45 19.41
CA ILE A 46 8.08 46.93 18.02
C ILE A 46 9.37 46.17 17.75
N GLN A 47 10.52 46.66 18.21
CA GLN A 47 11.78 45.96 18.02
C GLN A 47 11.80 44.64 18.79
N LYS A 48 11.33 44.65 20.03
CA LYS A 48 11.20 43.44 20.84
C LYS A 48 10.29 42.40 20.18
N LEU A 49 9.13 42.82 19.67
CA LEU A 49 8.21 41.93 18.95
C LEU A 49 8.84 41.39 17.65
N LYS A 50 9.64 42.20 16.93
CA LYS A 50 10.37 41.71 15.76
C LYS A 50 11.39 40.64 16.11
N ASP A 51 12.12 40.83 17.21
CA ASP A 51 13.11 39.87 17.69
C ASP A 51 12.42 38.57 18.14
N GLU A 52 11.30 38.67 18.88
CA GLU A 52 10.47 37.52 19.26
C GLU A 52 9.91 36.76 18.05
N ILE A 53 9.43 37.47 17.02
CA ILE A 53 8.96 36.84 15.78
C ILE A 53 10.11 36.11 15.07
N ALA A 54 11.29 36.71 15.00
CA ALA A 54 12.47 36.09 14.39
C ALA A 54 12.87 34.80 15.12
N ASP A 55 12.84 34.81 16.46
CA ASP A 55 13.12 33.64 17.28
C ASP A 55 12.09 32.51 17.05
N VAL A 56 10.81 32.85 16.92
CA VAL A 56 9.75 31.88 16.63
C VAL A 56 9.94 31.26 15.24
N PHE A 57 10.25 32.05 14.21
CA PHE A 57 10.53 31.53 12.87
C PHE A 57 11.74 30.58 12.88
N ALA A 58 12.82 30.96 13.57
CA ALA A 58 13.99 30.09 13.70
C ALA A 58 13.67 28.76 14.41
N GLN A 59 12.78 28.76 15.40
CA GLN A 59 12.31 27.55 16.06
C GLN A 59 11.47 26.67 15.14
N ILE A 60 10.59 27.26 14.31
CA ILE A 60 9.78 26.54 13.32
C ILE A 60 10.69 25.87 12.30
N ASP A 61 11.62 26.61 11.69
CA ASP A 61 12.55 26.07 10.68
C ASP A 61 13.39 24.91 11.25
N CYS A 62 13.84 25.04 12.50
CA CYS A 62 14.58 23.99 13.19
C CYS A 62 13.72 22.73 13.43
N PHE A 63 12.45 22.91 13.80
CA PHE A 63 11.51 21.80 13.99
C PHE A 63 11.21 21.08 12.68
N GLU A 64 10.93 21.83 11.61
CA GLU A 64 10.67 21.30 10.27
C GLU A 64 11.87 20.50 9.75
N SER A 65 13.08 21.06 9.82
CA SER A 65 14.30 20.36 9.39
C SER A 65 14.55 19.07 10.19
N ALA A 66 14.31 19.11 11.51
CA ALA A 66 14.43 17.92 12.35
C ALA A 66 13.37 16.86 12.00
N GLU A 67 12.16 17.27 11.66
CA GLU A 67 11.09 16.37 11.23
C GLU A 67 11.38 15.75 9.86
N GLU A 68 11.81 16.54 8.88
CA GLU A 68 12.25 16.06 7.56
C GLU A 68 13.38 15.04 7.68
N SER A 69 14.39 15.33 8.51
CA SER A 69 15.51 14.42 8.76
C SER A 69 15.05 13.10 9.40
N ARG A 70 14.13 13.15 10.37
CA ARG A 70 13.52 11.95 10.97
C ARG A 70 12.72 11.14 9.94
N MET A 71 11.92 11.80 9.11
CA MET A 71 11.15 11.14 8.05
C MET A 71 12.06 10.48 7.01
N ALA A 72 13.11 11.18 6.56
CA ALA A 72 14.08 10.66 5.62
C ALA A 72 14.84 9.45 6.17
N GLN A 73 15.22 9.50 7.46
CA GLN A 73 15.86 8.37 8.13
C GLN A 73 14.92 7.17 8.22
N LYS A 74 13.65 7.37 8.61
CA LYS A 74 12.64 6.30 8.66
C LYS A 74 12.41 5.66 7.29
N GLU A 75 12.30 6.47 6.23
CA GLU A 75 12.11 5.94 4.87
C GLU A 75 13.33 5.16 4.38
N LYS A 76 14.55 5.60 4.74
CA LYS A 76 15.78 4.87 4.46
C LYS A 76 15.78 3.49 5.13
N GLU A 77 15.41 3.40 6.40
CA GLU A 77 15.32 2.13 7.12
C GLU A 77 14.23 1.22 6.53
N LEU A 78 13.07 1.77 6.18
CA LEU A 78 12.02 1.03 5.47
C LEU A 78 12.54 0.45 4.15
N CYS A 79 13.27 1.25 3.36
CA CYS A 79 13.87 0.79 2.10
C CYS A 79 14.87 -0.36 2.31
N ILE A 80 15.71 -0.29 3.34
CA ILE A 80 16.64 -1.37 3.71
C ILE A 80 15.86 -2.62 4.12
N GLY A 81 14.84 -2.47 4.95
CA GLY A 81 13.99 -3.58 5.39
C GLY A 81 13.28 -4.28 4.23
N ARG A 82 12.72 -3.51 3.27
CA ARG A 82 12.10 -4.06 2.07
C ARG A 82 13.09 -4.87 1.22
N LYS A 83 14.31 -4.37 1.04
CA LYS A 83 15.37 -5.11 0.33
C LYS A 83 15.74 -6.40 1.06
N LYS A 84 15.89 -6.35 2.39
CA LYS A 84 16.16 -7.54 3.22
C LYS A 84 15.05 -8.56 3.11
N PHE A 85 13.79 -8.15 3.22
CA PHE A 85 12.62 -9.02 3.06
C PHE A 85 12.58 -9.69 1.68
N ASN A 86 12.85 -8.92 0.62
CA ASN A 86 12.84 -9.43 -0.74
C ASN A 86 13.96 -10.45 -1.01
N MET A 87 15.05 -10.43 -0.23
CA MET A 87 16.11 -11.42 -0.28
C MET A 87 15.85 -12.63 0.63
N ASP A 88 15.42 -12.36 1.85
CA ASP A 88 15.16 -13.35 2.90
C ASP A 88 13.99 -12.84 3.76
N PRO A 89 12.76 -13.35 3.55
CA PRO A 89 11.58 -12.82 4.20
C PRO A 89 11.65 -12.87 5.73
N ALA A 90 12.21 -13.95 6.29
CA ALA A 90 12.34 -14.11 7.73
C ALA A 90 13.28 -13.05 8.33
N LYS A 91 14.46 -12.86 7.72
CA LYS A 91 15.40 -11.81 8.14
C LYS A 91 14.85 -10.39 7.91
N GLY A 92 14.04 -10.20 6.87
CA GLY A 92 13.34 -8.95 6.61
C GLY A 92 12.39 -8.58 7.74
N ILE A 93 11.50 -9.50 8.12
CA ILE A 93 10.58 -9.30 9.25
C ILE A 93 11.35 -9.05 10.55
N GLN A 94 12.40 -9.82 10.82
CA GLN A 94 13.26 -9.60 11.98
C GLN A 94 13.88 -8.19 11.97
N TYR A 95 14.39 -7.73 10.83
CA TYR A 95 14.95 -6.38 10.70
C TYR A 95 13.91 -5.29 11.01
N PHE A 96 12.69 -5.41 10.49
CA PHE A 96 11.62 -4.45 10.77
C PHE A 96 11.25 -4.42 12.27
N ILE A 97 11.26 -5.57 12.95
CA ILE A 97 10.99 -5.66 14.39
C ILE A 97 12.13 -5.03 15.20
N GLU A 98 13.38 -5.36 14.89
CA GLU A 98 14.56 -4.83 15.58
C GLU A 98 14.68 -3.31 15.47
N HIS A 99 14.29 -2.74 14.33
CA HIS A 99 14.31 -1.29 14.07
C HIS A 99 13.00 -0.61 14.50
N LYS A 100 12.09 -1.32 15.17
CA LYS A 100 10.79 -0.80 15.65
C LYS A 100 9.91 -0.21 14.53
N LEU A 101 10.10 -0.70 13.31
CA LEU A 101 9.30 -0.35 12.14
C LEU A 101 8.05 -1.23 12.02
N LEU A 102 8.06 -2.40 12.68
CA LEU A 102 6.98 -3.36 12.76
C LEU A 102 6.93 -3.93 14.17
N THR A 103 5.73 -4.12 14.72
CA THR A 103 5.55 -4.83 16.00
C THR A 103 5.69 -6.35 15.76
N PRO A 104 6.12 -7.12 16.76
CA PRO A 104 6.17 -8.58 16.64
C PRO A 104 4.79 -9.25 16.71
N ASP A 105 3.70 -8.48 16.63
CA ASP A 105 2.34 -8.99 16.67
C ASP A 105 1.94 -9.63 15.32
N VAL A 106 1.26 -10.77 15.39
CA VAL A 106 0.85 -11.54 14.21
C VAL A 106 -0.05 -10.72 13.28
N GLN A 107 -0.99 -9.95 13.85
CA GLN A 107 -1.94 -9.17 13.05
C GLN A 107 -1.24 -8.01 12.35
N ASP A 108 -0.28 -7.37 13.01
CA ASP A 108 0.48 -6.29 12.42
C ASP A 108 1.42 -6.78 11.30
N ILE A 109 2.06 -7.94 11.49
CA ILE A 109 2.85 -8.59 10.43
C ILE A 109 1.95 -8.93 9.24
N ALA A 110 0.77 -9.52 9.48
CA ALA A 110 -0.18 -9.85 8.42
C ALA A 110 -0.66 -8.60 7.65
N ARG A 111 -1.02 -7.52 8.34
CA ARG A 111 -1.41 -6.25 7.71
C ARG A 111 -0.27 -5.63 6.90
N PHE A 112 0.96 -5.71 7.40
CA PHE A 112 2.15 -5.25 6.70
C PHE A 112 2.35 -6.00 5.38
N LEU A 113 2.25 -7.33 5.41
CA LEU A 113 2.33 -8.17 4.22
C LEU A 113 1.17 -7.91 3.25
N TYR A 114 -0.05 -7.69 3.77
CA TYR A 114 -1.24 -7.43 2.97
C TYR A 114 -1.18 -6.09 2.23
N LYS A 115 -0.67 -5.03 2.88
CA LYS A 115 -0.40 -3.74 2.21
C LYS A 115 0.64 -3.91 1.11
N GLY A 116 1.69 -4.69 1.36
CA GLY A 116 2.66 -5.12 0.34
C GLY A 116 3.47 -3.97 -0.29
N GLU A 117 3.55 -2.81 0.34
CA GLU A 117 4.21 -1.61 -0.21
C GLU A 117 5.72 -1.86 -0.42
N GLY A 118 6.12 -2.03 -1.69
CA GLY A 118 7.50 -2.31 -2.08
C GLY A 118 8.03 -3.70 -1.68
N LEU A 119 7.14 -4.62 -1.31
CA LEU A 119 7.47 -6.03 -1.07
C LEU A 119 7.29 -6.87 -2.34
N ASN A 120 8.19 -7.82 -2.54
CA ASN A 120 8.07 -8.78 -3.62
C ASN A 120 6.99 -9.82 -3.27
N LYS A 121 5.98 -9.95 -4.14
CA LYS A 121 4.88 -10.91 -3.96
C LYS A 121 5.34 -12.37 -3.85
N THR A 122 6.46 -12.73 -4.47
CA THR A 122 7.09 -14.06 -4.30
C THR A 122 7.67 -14.23 -2.92
N ALA A 123 8.34 -13.21 -2.37
CA ALA A 123 8.85 -13.23 -1.00
C ALA A 123 7.71 -13.34 0.03
N ILE A 124 6.60 -12.64 -0.20
CA ILE A 124 5.38 -12.77 0.62
C ILE A 124 4.88 -14.22 0.59
N GLY A 125 4.75 -14.81 -0.60
CA GLY A 125 4.31 -16.19 -0.75
C GLY A 125 5.21 -17.20 -0.07
N THR A 126 6.54 -17.03 -0.19
CA THR A 126 7.51 -17.87 0.50
C THR A 126 7.30 -17.81 2.01
N TYR A 127 7.19 -16.60 2.59
CA TYR A 127 7.01 -16.43 4.04
C TYR A 127 5.70 -17.01 4.56
N LEU A 128 4.58 -16.72 3.88
CA LEU A 128 3.26 -17.24 4.27
C LEU A 128 3.16 -18.74 4.08
N GLY A 129 3.97 -19.31 3.19
CA GLY A 129 4.02 -20.73 2.90
C GLY A 129 4.88 -21.53 3.88
N GLU A 130 5.63 -20.91 4.79
CA GLU A 130 6.47 -21.66 5.73
C GLU A 130 5.67 -22.45 6.76
N ARG A 131 6.29 -23.50 7.32
CA ARG A 131 5.66 -24.41 8.28
C ARG A 131 5.77 -23.97 9.73
N ASP A 132 6.52 -22.91 10.00
CA ASP A 132 6.79 -22.46 11.35
C ASP A 132 5.50 -21.92 12.00
N PRO A 133 5.28 -22.16 13.32
CA PRO A 133 4.02 -21.80 13.97
C PRO A 133 3.63 -20.32 13.85
N ILE A 134 4.61 -19.43 13.80
CA ILE A 134 4.36 -17.99 13.61
C ILE A 134 3.89 -17.70 12.18
N ASN A 135 4.49 -18.33 11.17
CA ASN A 135 4.10 -18.17 9.77
C ASN A 135 2.69 -18.68 9.52
N LEU A 136 2.30 -19.80 10.14
CA LEU A 136 0.94 -20.33 10.07
C LEU A 136 -0.08 -19.37 10.69
N GLN A 137 0.24 -18.77 11.84
CA GLN A 137 -0.61 -17.75 12.47
C GLN A 137 -0.71 -16.48 11.61
N VAL A 138 0.41 -16.04 11.03
CA VAL A 138 0.44 -14.89 10.11
C VAL A 138 -0.36 -15.19 8.85
N LEU A 139 -0.30 -16.42 8.30
CA LEU A 139 -1.13 -16.84 7.18
C LEU A 139 -2.61 -16.70 7.50
N GLN A 140 -3.07 -17.21 8.66
CA GLN A 140 -4.46 -17.08 9.06
C GLN A 140 -4.88 -15.60 9.19
N ALA A 141 -4.10 -14.79 9.90
CA ALA A 141 -4.35 -13.36 10.03
C ALA A 141 -4.32 -12.62 8.68
N PHE A 142 -3.46 -13.05 7.74
CA PHE A 142 -3.37 -12.50 6.39
C PHE A 142 -4.61 -12.83 5.57
N VAL A 143 -5.11 -14.06 5.66
CA VAL A 143 -6.37 -14.45 5.00
C VAL A 143 -7.55 -13.71 5.66
N ASP A 144 -7.52 -13.47 6.96
CA ASP A 144 -8.54 -12.67 7.67
C ASP A 144 -8.60 -11.21 7.22
N CYS A 145 -7.49 -10.65 6.73
CA CYS A 145 -7.46 -9.31 6.11
C CYS A 145 -8.24 -9.26 4.78
N HIS A 146 -8.59 -10.40 4.19
CA HIS A 146 -9.38 -10.45 2.97
C HIS A 146 -10.89 -10.43 3.26
N GLU A 147 -11.58 -9.49 2.63
CA GLU A 147 -13.04 -9.39 2.65
C GLU A 147 -13.63 -10.22 1.49
N PHE A 148 -14.11 -11.43 1.80
CA PHE A 148 -14.75 -12.32 0.81
C PHE A 148 -16.28 -12.29 0.82
N ALA A 149 -16.89 -11.51 1.71
CA ALA A 149 -18.34 -11.42 1.81
C ALA A 149 -18.93 -10.87 0.49
N ASN A 150 -20.03 -11.49 0.03
CA ASN A 150 -20.74 -11.15 -1.21
C ASN A 150 -19.93 -11.35 -2.50
N LEU A 151 -18.75 -11.97 -2.43
CA LEU A 151 -17.98 -12.36 -3.60
C LEU A 151 -18.25 -13.82 -3.94
N ASN A 152 -18.34 -14.13 -5.23
CA ASN A 152 -18.33 -15.53 -5.66
C ASN A 152 -16.93 -16.13 -5.53
N LEU A 153 -16.83 -17.47 -5.56
CA LEU A 153 -15.57 -18.18 -5.32
C LEU A 153 -14.46 -17.75 -6.28
N VAL A 154 -14.78 -17.51 -7.56
CA VAL A 154 -13.80 -17.07 -8.56
C VAL A 154 -13.29 -15.66 -8.25
N GLN A 155 -14.16 -14.75 -7.81
CA GLN A 155 -13.79 -13.38 -7.44
C GLN A 155 -12.90 -13.37 -6.20
N ALA A 156 -13.32 -14.08 -5.14
CA ALA A 156 -12.55 -14.19 -3.91
C ALA A 156 -11.16 -14.81 -4.17
N LEU A 157 -11.11 -15.89 -4.96
CA LEU A 157 -9.86 -16.55 -5.31
C LEU A 157 -8.92 -15.64 -6.11
N ARG A 158 -9.46 -14.84 -7.03
CA ARG A 158 -8.66 -13.84 -7.77
C ARG A 158 -8.10 -12.76 -6.86
N GLN A 159 -8.89 -12.26 -5.91
CA GLN A 159 -8.44 -11.27 -4.94
C GLN A 159 -7.33 -11.84 -4.06
N PHE A 160 -7.52 -13.06 -3.56
CA PHE A 160 -6.53 -13.76 -2.74
C PHE A 160 -5.20 -13.96 -3.49
N LEU A 161 -5.25 -14.54 -4.70
CA LEU A 161 -4.06 -14.81 -5.51
C LEU A 161 -3.44 -13.55 -6.16
N TRP A 162 -4.08 -12.39 -6.03
CA TRP A 162 -3.49 -11.11 -6.43
C TRP A 162 -2.52 -10.56 -5.37
N SER A 163 -2.73 -10.89 -4.10
CA SER A 163 -1.97 -10.33 -2.98
C SER A 163 -0.54 -10.88 -2.87
N PHE A 164 -0.30 -12.14 -3.24
CA PHE A 164 1.02 -12.78 -3.22
C PHE A 164 1.24 -13.72 -4.43
N ARG A 165 2.45 -14.25 -4.60
CA ARG A 165 2.75 -15.30 -5.58
C ARG A 165 2.80 -16.66 -4.91
N LEU A 166 2.05 -17.64 -5.41
CA LEU A 166 2.04 -18.99 -4.87
C LEU A 166 3.44 -19.60 -4.96
N PRO A 167 3.90 -20.26 -3.89
CA PRO A 167 5.13 -21.04 -3.91
C PRO A 167 5.00 -22.25 -4.83
N GLY A 168 6.13 -22.78 -5.32
CA GLY A 168 6.13 -23.96 -6.20
C GLY A 168 5.99 -25.30 -5.46
N GLU A 169 6.23 -25.31 -4.15
CA GLU A 169 6.12 -26.51 -3.32
C GLU A 169 4.66 -26.85 -3.00
N ALA A 170 4.23 -28.07 -3.35
CA ALA A 170 2.84 -28.53 -3.21
C ALA A 170 2.27 -28.33 -1.81
N GLN A 171 3.04 -28.66 -0.78
CA GLN A 171 2.63 -28.55 0.63
C GLN A 171 2.38 -27.10 1.06
N LYS A 172 3.06 -26.14 0.44
CA LYS A 172 2.87 -24.72 0.77
C LYS A 172 1.60 -24.17 0.10
N ILE A 173 1.37 -24.56 -1.15
CA ILE A 173 0.11 -24.25 -1.87
C ILE A 173 -1.09 -24.82 -1.10
N ASP A 174 -1.00 -26.08 -0.69
CA ASP A 174 -2.03 -26.78 0.06
C ASP A 174 -2.48 -26.00 1.30
N ARG A 175 -1.53 -25.64 2.18
CA ARG A 175 -1.80 -24.81 3.37
C ARG A 175 -2.50 -23.49 3.06
N MET A 176 -2.06 -22.79 2.01
CA MET A 176 -2.65 -21.51 1.62
C MET A 176 -4.08 -21.67 1.12
N MET A 177 -4.34 -22.74 0.36
CA MET A 177 -5.67 -23.02 -0.18
C MET A 177 -6.65 -23.51 0.89
N GLU A 178 -6.19 -24.28 1.89
CA GLU A 178 -6.99 -24.64 3.07
C GLU A 178 -7.41 -23.41 3.88
N ALA A 179 -6.47 -22.50 4.15
CA ALA A 179 -6.74 -21.25 4.85
C ALA A 179 -7.75 -20.38 4.07
N PHE A 180 -7.56 -20.26 2.75
CA PHE A 180 -8.49 -19.56 1.87
C PHE A 180 -9.90 -20.15 1.91
N ALA A 181 -10.03 -21.48 1.75
CA ALA A 181 -11.33 -22.14 1.73
C ALA A 181 -12.07 -21.97 3.06
N THR A 182 -11.34 -22.08 4.18
CA THR A 182 -11.89 -21.88 5.52
C THR A 182 -12.45 -20.47 5.67
N ARG A 183 -11.67 -19.45 5.29
CA ARG A 183 -12.12 -18.06 5.35
C ARG A 183 -13.30 -17.79 4.43
N TYR A 184 -13.27 -18.31 3.19
CA TYR A 184 -14.36 -18.10 2.24
C TYR A 184 -15.70 -18.64 2.77
N CYS A 185 -15.69 -19.84 3.35
CA CYS A 185 -16.89 -20.45 3.95
C CYS A 185 -17.38 -19.66 5.17
N LEU A 186 -16.46 -19.12 5.98
CA LEU A 186 -16.80 -18.26 7.11
C LEU A 186 -17.48 -16.95 6.66
N CYS A 187 -16.98 -16.33 5.58
CA CYS A 187 -17.55 -15.09 5.05
C CYS A 187 -18.86 -15.31 4.26
N ASN A 188 -19.09 -16.51 3.74
CA ASN A 188 -20.24 -16.83 2.89
C ASN A 188 -20.97 -18.09 3.40
N PRO A 189 -21.63 -18.01 4.57
CA PRO A 189 -22.33 -19.15 5.15
C PRO A 189 -23.45 -19.63 4.22
N GLY A 190 -23.55 -20.94 4.03
CA GLY A 190 -24.59 -21.57 3.20
C GLY A 190 -24.27 -21.69 1.70
N VAL A 191 -23.16 -21.11 1.22
CA VAL A 191 -22.73 -21.30 -0.19
C VAL A 191 -22.12 -22.69 -0.43
N PHE A 192 -21.41 -23.23 0.56
CA PHE A 192 -20.85 -24.58 0.54
C PHE A 192 -21.24 -25.32 1.82
N GLN A 193 -21.50 -26.62 1.70
CA GLN A 193 -21.83 -27.48 2.86
C GLN A 193 -20.59 -27.87 3.67
N SER A 194 -19.43 -27.94 3.03
CA SER A 194 -18.14 -28.25 3.65
C SER A 194 -17.04 -27.35 3.10
N THR A 195 -16.07 -27.02 3.95
CA THR A 195 -14.81 -26.36 3.55
C THR A 195 -14.05 -27.19 2.52
N ASP A 196 -14.11 -28.53 2.63
CA ASP A 196 -13.46 -29.43 1.67
C ASP A 196 -14.00 -29.23 0.25
N THR A 197 -15.32 -29.05 0.10
CA THR A 197 -15.94 -28.79 -1.21
C THR A 197 -15.49 -27.45 -1.79
N CYS A 198 -15.37 -26.42 -0.95
CA CYS A 198 -14.84 -25.11 -1.37
C CYS A 198 -13.37 -25.22 -1.79
N TYR A 199 -12.55 -25.94 -1.02
CA TYR A 199 -11.15 -26.19 -1.31
C TYR A 199 -10.99 -26.93 -2.65
N VAL A 200 -11.69 -28.05 -2.83
CA VAL A 200 -11.65 -28.87 -4.04
C VAL A 200 -12.08 -28.06 -5.27
N LEU A 201 -13.20 -27.33 -5.17
CA LEU A 201 -13.69 -26.50 -6.28
C LEU A 201 -12.71 -25.37 -6.61
N SER A 202 -12.00 -24.82 -5.63
CA SER A 202 -10.98 -23.79 -5.87
C SER A 202 -9.82 -24.32 -6.72
N PHE A 203 -9.36 -25.55 -6.48
CA PHE A 203 -8.38 -26.21 -7.36
C PHE A 203 -8.93 -26.48 -8.75
N SER A 204 -10.18 -26.94 -8.87
CA SER A 204 -10.84 -27.12 -10.16
C SER A 204 -10.92 -25.81 -10.95
N ILE A 205 -11.17 -24.67 -10.30
CA ILE A 205 -11.15 -23.33 -10.94
C ILE A 205 -9.74 -22.97 -11.40
N ILE A 206 -8.71 -23.29 -10.62
CA ILE A 206 -7.31 -23.03 -11.00
C ILE A 206 -6.93 -23.85 -12.23
N MET A 207 -7.22 -25.16 -12.22
CA MET A 207 -7.00 -26.06 -13.34
C MET A 207 -7.75 -25.59 -14.59
N LEU A 208 -9.02 -25.20 -14.42
CA LEU A 208 -9.84 -24.70 -15.51
C LEU A 208 -9.23 -23.45 -16.16
N ASN A 209 -8.73 -22.53 -15.34
CA ASN A 209 -8.08 -21.33 -15.86
C ASN A 209 -6.86 -21.68 -16.73
N THR A 210 -6.11 -22.72 -16.39
CA THR A 210 -4.99 -23.21 -17.22
C THR A 210 -5.49 -23.72 -18.57
N SER A 211 -6.57 -24.49 -18.63
CA SER A 211 -7.11 -25.01 -19.89
C SER A 211 -7.77 -23.94 -20.78
N LEU A 212 -8.47 -22.97 -20.20
CA LEU A 212 -9.21 -21.95 -20.98
C LEU A 212 -8.31 -20.92 -21.66
N HIS A 213 -7.15 -20.65 -21.07
CA HIS A 213 -6.36 -19.45 -21.38
C HIS A 213 -4.90 -19.75 -21.71
N ASN A 214 -4.50 -21.02 -21.75
CA ASN A 214 -3.19 -21.42 -22.27
C ASN A 214 -3.27 -21.45 -23.80
N PRO A 215 -2.48 -20.63 -24.53
CA PRO A 215 -2.52 -20.60 -25.99
C PRO A 215 -2.13 -21.94 -26.64
N ASN A 216 -1.46 -22.84 -25.90
CA ASN A 216 -1.11 -24.17 -26.36
C ASN A 216 -2.27 -25.18 -26.25
N VAL A 217 -3.35 -24.85 -25.55
CA VAL A 217 -4.55 -25.70 -25.44
C VAL A 217 -5.53 -25.30 -26.56
N ARG A 218 -5.69 -26.19 -27.54
CA ARG A 218 -6.55 -25.95 -28.71
C ARG A 218 -8.03 -26.13 -28.41
N ASP A 219 -8.36 -27.09 -27.54
CA ASP A 219 -9.75 -27.40 -27.17
C ASP A 219 -10.07 -26.85 -25.78
N ARG A 220 -10.83 -25.76 -25.75
CA ARG A 220 -11.34 -25.20 -24.50
C ARG A 220 -12.45 -26.13 -24.00
N PRO A 221 -12.42 -26.59 -22.74
CA PRO A 221 -13.47 -27.46 -22.22
C PRO A 221 -14.82 -26.77 -22.35
N PRO A 222 -15.90 -27.47 -22.72
CA PRO A 222 -17.26 -26.94 -22.64
C PRO A 222 -17.77 -26.99 -21.19
N PHE A 223 -18.89 -26.32 -20.91
CA PHE A 223 -19.47 -26.27 -19.56
C PHE A 223 -19.76 -27.68 -19.01
N GLU A 224 -20.24 -28.57 -19.86
CA GLU A 224 -20.59 -29.96 -19.53
C GLU A 224 -19.36 -30.74 -19.03
N ARG A 225 -18.17 -30.44 -19.59
CA ARG A 225 -16.91 -31.03 -19.12
C ARG A 225 -16.54 -30.53 -17.73
N PHE A 226 -16.79 -29.25 -17.44
CA PHE A 226 -16.56 -28.70 -16.09
C PHE A 226 -17.51 -29.31 -15.07
N VAL A 227 -18.77 -29.54 -15.44
CA VAL A 227 -19.73 -30.26 -14.58
C VAL A 227 -19.26 -31.69 -14.34
N SER A 228 -18.83 -32.43 -15.37
CA SER A 228 -18.37 -33.82 -15.20
C SER A 228 -17.13 -33.93 -14.31
N MET A 229 -16.20 -32.97 -14.41
CA MET A 229 -14.98 -32.94 -13.60
C MET A 229 -15.24 -32.70 -12.11
N ASN A 230 -16.37 -32.08 -11.76
CA ASN A 230 -16.73 -31.70 -10.39
C ASN A 230 -17.90 -32.54 -9.84
N ARG A 231 -18.18 -33.71 -10.42
CA ARG A 231 -19.18 -34.63 -9.85
C ARG A 231 -18.69 -35.24 -8.55
N GLY A 232 -19.59 -35.36 -7.57
CA GLY A 232 -19.29 -35.99 -6.27
C GLY A 232 -18.42 -35.17 -5.30
N ILE A 233 -18.00 -33.96 -5.64
CA ILE A 233 -17.10 -33.16 -4.77
C ILE A 233 -17.79 -32.58 -3.52
N ASN A 234 -19.12 -32.62 -3.47
CA ASN A 234 -19.92 -32.17 -2.33
C ASN A 234 -20.21 -33.35 -1.40
N ASN A 235 -19.17 -33.89 -0.75
CA ASN A 235 -19.24 -35.07 0.13
C ASN A 235 -19.90 -36.29 -0.53
N GLY A 236 -19.55 -36.57 -1.79
CA GLY A 236 -20.14 -37.65 -2.59
C GLY A 236 -21.40 -37.26 -3.37
N SER A 237 -21.93 -36.04 -3.16
CA SER A 237 -23.01 -35.46 -3.96
C SER A 237 -22.49 -34.44 -4.98
N ASP A 238 -23.34 -34.06 -5.93
CA ASP A 238 -23.05 -33.03 -6.92
C ASP A 238 -23.36 -31.62 -6.38
N LEU A 239 -22.63 -30.61 -6.88
CA LEU A 239 -22.97 -29.21 -6.65
C LEU A 239 -24.12 -28.77 -7.58
N PRO A 240 -24.96 -27.81 -7.15
CA PRO A 240 -26.00 -27.24 -8.02
C PRO A 240 -25.42 -26.74 -9.35
N GLU A 241 -26.08 -27.09 -10.45
CA GLU A 241 -25.59 -26.75 -11.80
C GLU A 241 -25.47 -25.22 -11.99
N ASP A 242 -26.38 -24.44 -11.42
CA ASP A 242 -26.34 -22.97 -11.46
C ASP A 242 -25.09 -22.41 -10.79
N GLN A 243 -24.64 -23.01 -9.69
CA GLN A 243 -23.43 -22.60 -8.98
C GLN A 243 -22.17 -22.89 -9.83
N LEU A 244 -22.13 -24.04 -10.50
CA LEU A 244 -21.06 -24.40 -11.44
C LEU A 244 -21.10 -23.49 -12.68
N ARG A 245 -22.29 -23.15 -13.18
CA ARG A 245 -22.49 -22.27 -14.34
C ARG A 245 -21.98 -20.86 -14.07
N VAL A 246 -22.35 -20.27 -12.94
CA VAL A 246 -21.83 -18.96 -12.53
C VAL A 246 -20.30 -19.00 -12.41
N THR A 247 -19.75 -20.03 -11.78
CA THR A 247 -18.29 -20.23 -11.63
C THR A 247 -17.58 -20.35 -12.99
N TRP A 248 -18.16 -21.13 -13.89
CA TRP A 248 -17.67 -21.33 -15.26
C TRP A 248 -17.64 -20.02 -16.05
N GLU A 249 -18.77 -19.32 -16.11
CA GLU A 249 -18.89 -18.08 -16.87
C GLU A 249 -18.00 -16.98 -16.28
N CYS A 250 -17.91 -16.87 -14.95
CA CYS A 250 -16.99 -15.94 -14.29
C CYS A 250 -15.52 -16.25 -14.62
N SER A 251 -15.16 -17.52 -14.82
CA SER A 251 -13.82 -17.93 -15.27
C SER A 251 -13.53 -17.54 -16.72
N GLN A 252 -14.56 -17.45 -17.56
CA GLN A 252 -14.45 -17.04 -18.98
C GLN A 252 -14.39 -15.50 -19.17
N ARG A 253 -15.12 -14.72 -18.38
CA ARG A 253 -15.39 -13.28 -18.64
C ARG A 253 -14.21 -12.29 -18.53
N ARG A 254 -13.03 -12.63 -18.00
CA ARG A 254 -11.94 -11.65 -17.75
C ARG A 254 -10.55 -12.10 -18.21
N SER A 255 -10.30 -12.09 -19.52
CA SER A 255 -9.02 -12.43 -20.15
C SER A 255 -8.02 -11.25 -20.33
N ARG A 256 -8.17 -10.08 -19.68
CA ARG A 256 -7.31 -8.91 -20.00
C ARG A 256 -6.38 -8.38 -18.90
N GLU A 257 -6.46 -8.86 -17.66
CA GLU A 257 -5.52 -8.45 -16.60
C GLU A 257 -4.64 -9.64 -16.18
N ARG A 258 -3.37 -9.62 -16.61
CA ARG A 258 -2.14 -10.30 -16.10
C ARG A 258 -2.25 -11.66 -15.36
N THR A 259 -1.48 -12.62 -15.86
CA THR A 259 -1.01 -13.89 -15.23
C THR A 259 -1.65 -14.28 -13.89
N PHE A 260 -2.86 -14.85 -13.98
CA PHE A 260 -3.26 -15.93 -13.06
C PHE A 260 -2.09 -16.92 -13.00
N GLN A 261 -1.74 -17.39 -11.80
CA GLN A 261 -0.47 -18.08 -11.51
C GLN A 261 -0.49 -19.54 -11.98
N LYS A 262 -0.84 -19.70 -13.26
CA LYS A 262 -1.26 -20.95 -13.90
C LYS A 262 -0.14 -21.98 -13.91
N GLU A 263 1.11 -21.55 -14.14
CA GLU A 263 2.22 -22.49 -14.32
C GLU A 263 2.71 -23.10 -13.01
N GLU A 264 2.63 -22.38 -11.89
CA GLU A 264 3.13 -22.90 -10.61
C GLU A 264 2.20 -23.99 -10.07
N VAL A 265 0.89 -23.70 -9.99
CA VAL A 265 -0.12 -24.64 -9.45
C VAL A 265 -0.40 -25.80 -10.40
N ALA A 266 -0.36 -25.56 -11.71
CA ALA A 266 -0.57 -26.62 -12.70
C ALA A 266 0.69 -27.47 -12.94
N ARG A 267 1.90 -27.09 -12.47
CA ARG A 267 3.06 -28.00 -12.42
C ARG A 267 3.03 -28.90 -11.20
N THR A 268 2.25 -28.53 -10.19
CA THR A 268 2.01 -29.33 -9.00
C THR A 268 1.03 -30.49 -9.25
N GLU A 269 1.00 -31.07 -10.46
CA GLU A 269 0.13 -32.21 -10.88
C GLU A 269 0.37 -33.51 -10.08
N ALA A 270 1.03 -33.44 -8.93
CA ALA A 270 1.42 -34.59 -8.13
C ALA A 270 1.23 -34.33 -6.62
N CYS A 271 0.09 -33.76 -6.21
CA CYS A 271 -0.37 -33.98 -4.84
C CYS A 271 -1.42 -35.11 -4.85
N PRO A 272 -1.12 -36.33 -4.39
CA PRO A 272 -2.02 -37.48 -4.49
C PRO A 272 -3.37 -37.32 -3.74
N ASP A 273 -3.54 -36.24 -2.97
CA ASP A 273 -4.69 -36.06 -2.09
C ASP A 273 -5.94 -35.51 -2.79
N TRP A 274 -5.81 -34.74 -3.88
CA TRP A 274 -6.99 -34.23 -4.60
C TRP A 274 -7.69 -35.30 -5.44
N GLU A 275 -6.92 -36.22 -6.06
CA GLU A 275 -7.49 -37.40 -6.73
C GLU A 275 -8.17 -38.34 -5.73
N ARG A 276 -7.57 -38.51 -4.54
CA ARG A 276 -8.18 -39.29 -3.45
C ARG A 276 -9.45 -38.68 -2.87
N ARG A 277 -9.63 -37.35 -2.99
CA ARG A 277 -10.82 -36.61 -2.55
C ARG A 277 -11.84 -36.35 -3.67
N GLY A 278 -11.69 -37.00 -4.83
CA GLY A 278 -12.77 -37.12 -5.83
C GLY A 278 -12.65 -36.24 -7.07
N VAL A 279 -11.57 -35.48 -7.26
CA VAL A 279 -11.37 -34.71 -8.51
C VAL A 279 -10.86 -35.65 -9.61
N GLN A 280 -11.69 -35.90 -10.62
CA GLN A 280 -11.28 -36.68 -11.78
C GLN A 280 -10.42 -35.81 -12.71
N CYS A 281 -9.12 -36.11 -12.78
CA CYS A 281 -8.24 -35.53 -13.79
C CYS A 281 -8.72 -36.02 -15.16
N GLY A 282 -9.31 -35.13 -15.95
CA GLY A 282 -9.90 -35.46 -17.25
C GLY A 282 -8.87 -35.78 -18.34
N ARG A 283 -7.81 -36.55 -18.06
CA ARG A 283 -6.96 -37.15 -19.08
C ARG A 283 -7.70 -38.37 -19.64
N GLU A 284 -8.25 -38.24 -20.84
CA GLU A 284 -8.35 -39.42 -21.69
C GLU A 284 -6.94 -39.98 -21.84
N PRO A 285 -6.74 -41.30 -21.70
CA PRO A 285 -5.45 -41.91 -22.04
C PRO A 285 -5.14 -41.49 -23.47
N LEU A 286 -3.97 -40.88 -23.68
CA LEU A 286 -3.38 -40.81 -25.01
C LEU A 286 -3.47 -42.23 -25.57
N ARG A 287 -4.41 -42.45 -26.50
CA ARG A 287 -4.42 -43.69 -27.28
C ARG A 287 -3.02 -43.76 -27.86
N GLN A 288 -2.26 -44.75 -27.43
CA GLN A 288 -1.09 -45.17 -28.16
C GLN A 288 -1.61 -45.52 -29.55
N HIS A 289 -1.38 -44.64 -30.51
CA HIS A 289 -1.36 -45.04 -31.91
C HIS A 289 -0.20 -46.04 -32.02
N GLN A 290 -0.52 -47.32 -31.85
CA GLN A 290 0.19 -48.38 -32.52
C GLN A 290 -0.10 -48.22 -34.00
N GLU A 291 0.88 -47.71 -34.73
CA GLU A 291 1.27 -48.15 -36.07
C GLU A 291 2.78 -47.89 -36.22
#